data_AF-A0A1L9MZK4-F1
#
_entry.id   AF-A0A1L9MZK4-F1
#
_cell.length_a   1.000
_cell.length_b   1.000
_cell.length_c   1.000
_cell.angle_alpha   90.00
_cell.angle_beta   90.00
_cell.angle_gamma   90.00
#
_symmetry.space_group_name_H-M   'P 1'
#
loop_
_entity.id
_entity.type
_entity.pdbx_description
1 polymer ?
#
loop_
_entity_poly.entity_id
_entity_poly.type
_entity_poly.pdbx_seq_one_letter_code
_entity_poly.pdbx_strand_id
1 'polypeptide(L)'
;MTSPSPFTPTTPPRIKNTKGLHLLTTSTPNGKKVQILLEELSAKYSLQWTTSLIDLDTDEQKQPWFLALNPNGRYVTEVKGIVGKIPLLIDTTNNNNNSSTPITVMESSAILLYLVETYDPDHHFHFSSAVHKSQLIQWSFFWSASGQPQQAGLNYFKRFAGVVDSCKYTNTNPSAVYLLWETLFRGNVFMVFFWMKDAIEKFKTETLRIYNVLELHLSNSLAGGDGGGGEAREYLVGEGRGKYSIADINAYAWIRAWKRMTITEEEMGRFPLLRRWIERIEERPAVGRGVGEGYDEEVHPELLLSSTGRD
;
A
#
# COMPACT_ATOMS: atom_id res chain seq x y z
N MET A 1 6.38 -35.92 2.33
CA MET A 1 6.26 -35.44 0.94
C MET A 1 6.77 -34.01 0.93
N THR A 2 7.81 -33.69 0.17
CA THR A 2 8.27 -32.30 -0.01
C THR A 2 7.20 -31.54 -0.78
N SER A 3 6.71 -30.41 -0.24
CA SER A 3 5.79 -29.55 -0.98
C SER A 3 6.44 -29.14 -2.30
N PRO A 4 5.72 -29.20 -3.44
CA PRO A 4 6.28 -28.79 -4.73
C PRO A 4 6.75 -27.34 -4.67
N SER A 5 7.87 -27.06 -5.35
CA SER A 5 8.39 -25.70 -5.46
C SER A 5 7.30 -24.76 -5.99
N PRO A 6 7.11 -23.56 -5.40
CA PRO A 6 6.13 -22.61 -5.88
C PRO A 6 6.56 -21.96 -7.22
N PHE A 7 7.79 -22.19 -7.66
CA PHE A 7 8.33 -21.65 -8.91
C PHE A 7 7.89 -22.48 -10.14
N THR A 8 7.45 -21.77 -11.17
CA THR A 8 7.07 -22.33 -12.48
C THR A 8 8.27 -22.37 -13.44
N PRO A 9 8.17 -23.11 -14.57
CA PRO A 9 9.17 -23.04 -15.64
C PRO A 9 9.43 -21.61 -16.12
N THR A 10 8.39 -20.77 -16.16
CA THR A 10 8.44 -19.36 -16.58
C THR A 10 8.95 -18.39 -15.50
N THR A 11 9.20 -18.85 -14.28
CA THR A 11 9.74 -17.96 -13.22
C THR A 11 11.15 -17.47 -13.59
N PRO A 12 11.43 -16.15 -13.52
CA PRO A 12 12.73 -15.60 -13.86
C PRO A 12 13.88 -16.19 -13.02
N PRO A 13 15.09 -16.38 -13.59
CA PRO A 13 16.24 -16.89 -12.84
C PRO A 13 16.58 -16.06 -11.60
N ARG A 14 16.46 -14.72 -11.68
CA ARG A 14 16.68 -13.82 -10.54
C ARG A 14 15.79 -14.17 -9.34
N ILE A 15 14.55 -14.57 -9.60
CA ILE A 15 13.57 -14.96 -8.57
C ILE A 15 13.81 -16.39 -8.08
N LYS A 16 14.06 -17.34 -8.99
CA LYS A 16 14.36 -18.74 -8.62
C LYS A 16 15.59 -18.87 -7.73
N ASN A 17 16.59 -18.03 -7.97
CA ASN A 17 17.91 -18.13 -7.33
C ASN A 17 18.06 -17.24 -6.09
N THR A 18 17.02 -16.49 -5.73
CA THR A 18 16.99 -15.64 -4.55
C THR A 18 17.42 -16.39 -3.28
N LYS A 19 18.18 -15.70 -2.42
CA LYS A 19 18.59 -16.17 -1.09
C LYS A 19 18.22 -15.13 -0.03
N GLY A 20 17.88 -15.61 1.16
CA GLY A 20 17.38 -14.77 2.24
C GLY A 20 15.97 -14.25 1.99
N LEU A 21 15.72 -13.04 2.48
CA LEU A 21 14.51 -12.25 2.22
C LEU A 21 14.63 -11.52 0.88
N HIS A 22 13.54 -11.53 0.11
CA HIS A 22 13.44 -10.82 -1.14
C HIS A 22 12.06 -10.23 -1.36
N LEU A 23 12.04 -8.95 -1.73
CA LEU A 23 10.83 -8.18 -1.94
C LEU A 23 10.60 -7.95 -3.44
N LEU A 24 9.44 -8.38 -3.94
CA LEU A 24 8.93 -7.99 -5.26
C LEU A 24 7.92 -6.86 -5.07
N THR A 25 8.22 -5.66 -5.58
CA THR A 25 7.43 -4.45 -5.28
C THR A 25 7.58 -3.37 -6.34
N THR A 26 6.87 -2.26 -6.15
CA THR A 26 7.16 -0.94 -6.74
C THR A 26 6.71 0.15 -5.75
N SER A 27 7.03 1.43 -6.00
CA SER A 27 6.88 2.58 -5.08
C SER A 27 5.41 3.04 -4.85
N THR A 28 4.48 2.09 -4.74
CA THR A 28 3.07 2.34 -4.37
C THR A 28 2.88 2.41 -2.85
N PRO A 29 1.76 2.94 -2.34
CA PRO A 29 1.47 2.91 -0.90
C PRO A 29 1.53 1.50 -0.27
N ASN A 30 1.07 0.46 -0.97
CA ASN A 30 1.15 -0.91 -0.44
C ASN A 30 2.57 -1.46 -0.42
N GLY A 31 3.38 -1.15 -1.43
CA GLY A 31 4.81 -1.47 -1.43
C GLY A 31 5.55 -0.77 -0.30
N LYS A 32 5.28 0.53 -0.13
CA LYS A 32 5.88 1.40 0.90
C LYS A 32 5.69 0.90 2.32
N LYS A 33 4.56 0.26 2.64
CA LYS A 33 4.38 -0.40 3.95
C LYS A 33 5.53 -1.36 4.25
N VAL A 34 5.81 -2.26 3.33
CA VAL A 34 6.82 -3.32 3.50
C VAL A 34 8.23 -2.73 3.43
N GLN A 35 8.46 -1.79 2.53
CA GLN A 35 9.72 -1.06 2.40
C GLN A 35 10.11 -0.35 3.70
N ILE A 36 9.17 0.40 4.29
CA ILE A 36 9.36 1.05 5.59
C ILE A 36 9.73 0.04 6.68
N LEU A 37 8.98 -1.07 6.80
CA LEU A 37 9.26 -2.04 7.86
C LEU A 37 10.61 -2.74 7.67
N LEU A 38 11.00 -3.09 6.44
CA LEU A 38 12.32 -3.66 6.18
C LEU A 38 13.45 -2.70 6.56
N GLU A 39 13.29 -1.40 6.26
CA GLU A 39 14.24 -0.37 6.66
C GLU A 39 14.31 -0.16 8.18
N GLU A 40 13.18 -0.27 8.88
CA GLU A 40 13.10 -0.22 10.35
C GLU A 40 13.80 -1.44 10.99
N LEU A 41 13.53 -2.64 10.48
CA LEU A 41 14.18 -3.87 10.92
C LEU A 41 15.68 -3.90 10.59
N SER A 42 16.07 -3.33 9.45
CA SER A 42 17.48 -3.13 9.09
C SER A 42 18.20 -2.23 10.08
N ALA A 43 17.61 -1.08 10.38
CA ALA A 43 18.18 -0.14 11.33
C ALA A 43 18.29 -0.74 12.74
N LYS A 44 17.34 -1.60 13.12
CA LYS A 44 17.29 -2.20 14.46
C LYS A 44 18.16 -3.44 14.62
N TYR A 45 18.17 -4.32 13.62
CA TYR A 45 18.73 -5.67 13.70
C TYR A 45 19.76 -5.98 12.60
N SER A 46 20.13 -5.00 11.78
CA SER A 46 20.98 -5.19 10.59
C SER A 46 20.42 -6.22 9.61
N LEU A 47 19.09 -6.37 9.56
CA LEU A 47 18.40 -7.25 8.63
C LEU A 47 18.80 -6.96 7.18
N GLN A 48 19.15 -8.00 6.43
CA GLN A 48 19.48 -7.90 5.01
C GLN A 48 18.36 -8.49 4.15
N TRP A 49 18.05 -7.82 3.04
CA TRP A 49 17.11 -8.31 2.04
C TRP A 49 17.56 -7.84 0.65
N THR A 50 16.98 -8.44 -0.38
CA THR A 50 17.13 -7.99 -1.77
C THR A 50 15.79 -7.56 -2.34
N THR A 51 15.79 -6.78 -3.41
CA THR A 51 14.56 -6.28 -4.03
C THR A 51 14.59 -6.53 -5.53
N SER A 52 13.42 -6.83 -6.10
CA SER A 52 13.16 -6.74 -7.52
C SER A 52 11.93 -5.85 -7.75
N LEU A 53 12.08 -4.90 -8.67
CA LEU A 53 11.01 -4.00 -9.05
C LEU A 53 10.13 -4.64 -10.11
N ILE A 54 8.83 -4.44 -9.96
CA ILE A 54 7.79 -4.91 -10.86
C ILE A 54 7.26 -3.72 -11.63
N ASP A 55 7.49 -3.72 -12.94
CA ASP A 55 6.87 -2.77 -13.85
C ASP A 55 5.37 -3.09 -13.94
N LEU A 56 4.55 -2.16 -13.47
CA LEU A 56 3.10 -2.34 -13.46
C LEU A 56 2.46 -2.05 -14.82
N ASP A 57 3.17 -1.35 -15.72
CA ASP A 57 2.68 -0.96 -17.04
C ASP A 57 2.88 -2.08 -18.07
N THR A 58 3.85 -2.98 -17.86
CA THR A 58 4.08 -4.17 -18.69
C THR A 58 3.26 -5.39 -18.27
N ASP A 59 2.42 -5.25 -17.24
CA ASP A 59 1.64 -6.35 -16.67
C ASP A 59 2.50 -7.52 -16.14
N GLU A 60 3.74 -7.27 -15.72
CA GLU A 60 4.65 -8.30 -15.18
C GLU A 60 4.04 -9.03 -13.97
N GLN A 61 3.33 -8.31 -13.10
CA GLN A 61 2.56 -8.83 -11.96
C GLN A 61 1.42 -9.78 -12.35
N LYS A 62 1.05 -9.84 -13.64
CA LYS A 62 -0.02 -10.70 -14.16
C LYS A 62 0.55 -11.94 -14.86
N GLN A 63 1.87 -12.05 -15.00
CA GLN A 63 2.49 -13.18 -15.65
C GLN A 63 2.22 -14.48 -14.85
N PRO A 64 2.08 -15.64 -15.53
CA PRO A 64 1.78 -16.90 -14.86
C PRO A 64 2.74 -17.26 -13.73
N TRP A 65 4.01 -16.87 -13.86
CA TRP A 65 5.01 -17.12 -12.84
C TRP A 65 4.77 -16.30 -11.57
N PHE A 66 4.37 -15.03 -11.69
CA PHE A 66 4.09 -14.17 -10.56
C PHE A 66 2.81 -14.65 -9.85
N LEU A 67 1.78 -14.99 -10.63
CA LEU A 67 0.50 -15.48 -10.11
C LEU A 67 0.60 -16.85 -9.39
N ALA A 68 1.62 -17.65 -9.71
CA ALA A 68 1.90 -18.88 -8.98
C ALA A 68 2.38 -18.60 -7.54
N LEU A 69 3.04 -17.45 -7.31
CA LEU A 69 3.51 -17.01 -6.00
C LEU A 69 2.48 -16.15 -5.27
N ASN A 70 1.70 -15.36 -6.03
CA ASN A 70 0.64 -14.50 -5.54
C ASN A 70 -0.64 -14.67 -6.39
N PRO A 71 -1.56 -15.56 -5.99
CA PRO A 71 -2.77 -15.84 -6.76
C PRO A 71 -3.81 -14.71 -6.71
N ASN A 72 -3.58 -13.64 -5.92
CA ASN A 72 -4.45 -12.46 -5.86
C ASN A 72 -4.28 -11.63 -7.14
N GLY A 73 -4.91 -12.15 -8.19
CA GLY A 73 -4.83 -11.69 -9.57
C GLY A 73 -5.16 -12.78 -10.59
N ARG A 74 -5.94 -13.82 -10.22
CA ARG A 74 -6.18 -14.95 -11.10
C ARG A 74 -6.97 -14.55 -12.36
N TYR A 75 -6.48 -15.03 -13.50
CA TYR A 75 -7.17 -15.08 -14.78
C TYR A 75 -8.52 -15.80 -14.63
N VAL A 76 -9.63 -15.08 -14.76
CA VAL A 76 -10.92 -15.68 -15.13
C VAL A 76 -11.10 -15.33 -16.59
N THR A 77 -11.02 -16.34 -17.46
CA THR A 77 -11.00 -16.23 -18.93
C THR A 77 -12.21 -15.49 -19.53
N GLU A 78 -13.25 -15.25 -18.74
CA GLU A 78 -14.49 -14.60 -19.16
C GLU A 78 -14.59 -13.11 -18.77
N VAL A 79 -13.67 -12.60 -17.94
CA VAL A 79 -13.61 -11.17 -17.57
C VAL A 79 -12.26 -10.59 -17.97
N LYS A 80 -12.23 -9.88 -19.11
CA LYS A 80 -11.07 -9.06 -19.51
C LYS A 80 -10.84 -7.97 -18.47
N GLY A 81 -9.72 -8.05 -17.76
CA GLY A 81 -9.31 -7.05 -16.77
C GLY A 81 -8.77 -7.71 -15.51
N ILE A 82 -7.57 -8.29 -15.62
CA ILE A 82 -6.93 -8.97 -14.49
C ILE A 82 -5.91 -8.04 -13.87
N VAL A 83 -5.79 -8.08 -12.54
CA VAL A 83 -4.94 -7.19 -11.74
C VAL A 83 -4.08 -8.08 -10.85
N GLY A 84 -2.82 -8.31 -11.21
CA GLY A 84 -1.83 -8.79 -10.26
C GLY A 84 -1.53 -7.69 -9.25
N LYS A 85 -1.22 -8.06 -8.00
CA LYS A 85 -0.99 -7.10 -6.92
C LYS A 85 0.40 -7.27 -6.33
N ILE A 86 1.05 -6.15 -6.08
CA ILE A 86 2.26 -6.04 -5.26
C ILE A 86 1.89 -5.49 -3.87
N PRO A 87 2.73 -5.65 -2.84
CA PRO A 87 4.00 -6.39 -2.82
C PRO A 87 3.84 -7.90 -2.60
N LEU A 88 4.94 -8.62 -2.87
CA LEU A 88 5.12 -10.04 -2.57
C LEU A 88 6.49 -10.24 -1.88
N LEU A 89 6.50 -10.94 -0.76
CA LEU A 89 7.72 -11.33 -0.05
C LEU A 89 8.06 -12.79 -0.34
N ILE A 90 9.32 -13.08 -0.62
CA ILE A 90 9.88 -14.43 -0.68
C ILE A 90 10.91 -14.57 0.43
N ASP A 91 10.77 -15.59 1.26
CA ASP A 91 11.71 -15.93 2.32
C ASP A 91 12.27 -17.34 2.12
N THR A 92 13.59 -17.42 2.02
CA THR A 92 14.35 -18.68 1.86
C THR A 92 15.29 -18.96 3.05
N THR A 93 15.18 -18.19 4.14
CA THR A 93 16.00 -18.35 5.35
C THR A 93 15.57 -19.56 6.18
N ASN A 94 14.25 -19.82 6.26
CA ASN A 94 13.65 -20.87 7.07
C ASN A 94 13.64 -22.26 6.40
N ASN A 95 14.80 -22.69 5.88
CA ASN A 95 15.05 -24.07 5.40
C ASN A 95 15.43 -25.03 6.55
N ASN A 96 15.25 -24.61 7.80
CA ASN A 96 15.64 -25.25 9.05
C ASN A 96 14.77 -26.46 9.48
N ASN A 97 13.70 -26.78 8.73
CA ASN A 97 12.81 -27.93 9.01
C ASN A 97 12.78 -29.00 7.90
N ASN A 98 13.89 -29.23 7.18
CA ASN A 98 13.97 -30.13 6.02
C ASN A 98 12.99 -29.79 4.86
N SER A 99 12.40 -28.61 4.88
CA SER A 99 11.62 -28.06 3.78
C SER A 99 12.54 -27.16 2.96
N SER A 100 12.85 -27.55 1.73
CA SER A 100 13.57 -26.73 0.76
C SER A 100 12.65 -25.73 0.04
N THR A 101 11.41 -25.60 0.49
CA THR A 101 10.37 -24.82 -0.19
C THR A 101 10.37 -23.38 0.35
N PRO A 102 10.62 -22.37 -0.50
CA PRO A 102 10.50 -20.96 -0.13
C PRO A 102 9.12 -20.63 0.44
N ILE A 103 9.08 -19.76 1.45
CA ILE A 103 7.84 -19.17 1.95
C ILE A 103 7.52 -17.95 1.10
N THR A 104 6.32 -17.88 0.54
CA THR A 104 5.82 -16.69 -0.13
C THR A 104 4.69 -16.05 0.66
N VAL A 105 4.74 -14.74 0.84
CA VAL A 105 3.75 -13.99 1.60
C VAL A 105 3.23 -12.84 0.73
N MET A 106 1.93 -12.86 0.46
CA MET A 106 1.19 -11.80 -0.23
C MET A 106 0.35 -11.01 0.79
N GLU A 107 -0.32 -9.94 0.33
CA GLU A 107 -1.04 -8.96 1.15
C GLU A 107 -0.13 -8.15 2.07
N SER A 108 0.00 -6.86 1.81
CA SER A 108 0.94 -5.98 2.51
C SER A 108 0.83 -6.07 4.05
N SER A 109 -0.36 -6.12 4.63
CA SER A 109 -0.54 -6.25 6.08
C SER A 109 -0.14 -7.62 6.63
N ALA A 110 -0.32 -8.69 5.85
CA ALA A 110 0.14 -10.02 6.23
C ALA A 110 1.66 -10.13 6.14
N ILE A 111 2.29 -9.49 5.13
CA ILE A 111 3.74 -9.35 5.05
C ILE A 111 4.30 -8.59 6.26
N LEU A 112 3.67 -7.48 6.68
CA LEU A 112 4.09 -6.76 7.89
C LEU A 112 4.06 -7.66 9.12
N LEU A 113 2.96 -8.41 9.31
CA LEU A 113 2.81 -9.33 10.44
C LEU A 113 3.85 -10.46 10.40
N TYR A 114 4.09 -11.04 9.23
CA TYR A 114 5.11 -12.07 9.04
C TYR A 114 6.51 -11.57 9.43
N LEU A 115 6.87 -10.37 8.97
CA LEU A 115 8.18 -9.78 9.22
C LEU A 115 8.40 -9.51 10.71
N VAL A 116 7.43 -8.96 11.44
CA VAL A 116 7.60 -8.74 12.89
C VAL A 116 7.62 -10.04 13.69
N GLU A 117 6.76 -11.01 13.38
CA GLU A 117 6.76 -12.29 14.11
C GLU A 117 8.01 -13.14 13.84
N THR A 118 8.72 -12.88 12.73
CA THR A 118 9.93 -13.65 12.35
C THR A 118 11.24 -12.92 12.63
N TYR A 119 11.27 -11.59 12.49
CA TYR A 119 12.49 -10.78 12.49
C TYR A 119 12.50 -9.64 13.53
N ASP A 120 11.49 -9.54 14.40
CA ASP A 120 11.43 -8.55 15.50
C ASP A 120 11.33 -9.23 16.88
N PRO A 121 12.37 -9.98 17.32
CA PRO A 121 12.28 -10.82 18.52
C PRO A 121 11.98 -10.03 19.81
N ASP A 122 12.42 -8.78 19.88
CA ASP A 122 12.24 -7.91 21.05
C ASP A 122 10.97 -7.05 20.97
N HIS A 123 10.14 -7.29 19.96
CA HIS A 123 8.85 -6.64 19.76
C HIS A 123 8.94 -5.10 19.67
N HIS A 124 9.90 -4.55 18.92
CA HIS A 124 10.05 -3.12 18.70
C HIS A 124 8.91 -2.51 17.85
N PHE A 125 8.32 -3.29 16.95
CA PHE A 125 7.31 -2.87 15.98
C PHE A 125 5.98 -3.65 16.09
N HIS A 126 5.88 -4.57 17.05
CA HIS A 126 4.63 -5.25 17.44
C HIS A 126 4.58 -5.45 18.97
N PHE A 127 3.78 -6.37 19.50
CA PHE A 127 3.57 -6.53 20.94
C PHE A 127 3.55 -8.00 21.34
N SER A 128 4.01 -8.34 22.54
CA SER A 128 3.94 -9.72 23.06
C SER A 128 2.59 -10.03 23.71
N SER A 129 1.95 -9.03 24.34
CA SER A 129 0.63 -9.16 24.97
C SER A 129 -0.45 -9.52 23.96
N ALA A 130 -1.23 -10.56 24.25
CA ALA A 130 -2.35 -11.00 23.40
C ALA A 130 -3.38 -9.88 23.15
N VAL A 131 -3.64 -9.04 24.16
CA VAL A 131 -4.57 -7.90 24.03
C VAL A 131 -4.03 -6.87 23.05
N HIS A 132 -2.76 -6.50 23.18
CA HIS A 132 -2.14 -5.55 22.25
C HIS A 132 -1.95 -6.13 20.84
N LYS A 133 -1.69 -7.43 20.70
CA LYS A 133 -1.70 -8.10 19.39
C LYS A 133 -3.09 -8.03 18.75
N SER A 134 -4.16 -8.26 19.51
CA SER A 134 -5.53 -8.12 19.02
C SER A 134 -5.82 -6.69 18.55
N GLN A 135 -5.43 -5.67 19.32
CA GLN A 135 -5.57 -4.28 18.91
C GLN A 135 -4.73 -3.92 17.68
N LEU A 136 -3.50 -4.42 17.58
CA LEU A 136 -2.63 -4.25 16.41
C LEU A 136 -3.31 -4.80 15.15
N ILE A 137 -3.83 -6.02 15.25
CA ILE A 137 -4.57 -6.67 14.17
C ILE A 137 -5.84 -5.88 13.83
N GLN A 138 -6.60 -5.42 14.82
CA GLN A 138 -7.80 -4.59 14.63
C GLN A 138 -7.48 -3.33 13.82
N TRP A 139 -6.45 -2.57 14.18
CA TRP A 139 -6.07 -1.35 13.46
C TRP A 139 -5.52 -1.64 12.07
N SER A 140 -4.77 -2.74 11.91
CA SER A 140 -4.33 -3.17 10.59
C SER A 140 -5.50 -3.54 9.68
N PHE A 141 -6.51 -4.25 10.18
CA PHE A 141 -7.73 -4.56 9.43
C PHE A 141 -8.59 -3.33 9.15
N PHE A 142 -8.76 -2.44 10.14
CA PHE A 142 -9.48 -1.17 9.95
C PHE A 142 -8.88 -0.39 8.77
N TRP A 143 -7.56 -0.26 8.72
CA TRP A 143 -6.93 0.40 7.58
C TRP A 143 -7.13 -0.38 6.28
N SER A 144 -6.83 -1.67 6.26
CA SER A 144 -6.83 -2.45 5.01
C SER A 144 -8.23 -2.70 4.43
N ALA A 145 -9.25 -2.77 5.28
CA ALA A 145 -10.64 -3.03 4.88
C ALA A 145 -11.49 -1.75 4.77
N SER A 146 -11.16 -0.68 5.50
CA SER A 146 -11.91 0.58 5.48
C SER A 146 -11.09 1.72 4.88
N GLY A 147 -9.94 2.07 5.45
CA GLY A 147 -9.15 3.24 5.01
C GLY A 147 -8.65 3.15 3.57
N GLN A 148 -7.88 2.11 3.28
CA GLN A 148 -7.22 1.90 2.00
C GLN A 148 -8.21 1.87 0.81
N PRO A 149 -9.32 1.10 0.82
CA PRO A 149 -10.25 1.08 -0.31
C PRO A 149 -10.85 2.46 -0.63
N GLN A 150 -11.14 3.26 0.38
CA GLN A 150 -11.77 4.58 0.20
C GLN A 150 -10.77 5.59 -0.36
N GLN A 151 -9.56 5.59 0.17
CA GLN A 151 -8.49 6.46 -0.32
C GLN A 151 -8.01 6.04 -1.73
N ALA A 152 -8.00 4.74 -2.02
CA ALA A 152 -7.74 4.22 -3.36
C ALA A 152 -8.83 4.63 -4.36
N GLY A 153 -10.10 4.54 -3.96
CA GLY A 153 -11.23 5.04 -4.74
C GLY A 153 -11.10 6.53 -5.04
N LEU A 154 -10.80 7.34 -4.03
CA LEU A 154 -10.58 8.78 -4.21
C LEU A 154 -9.48 9.07 -5.24
N ASN A 155 -8.34 8.38 -5.13
CA ASN A 155 -7.23 8.53 -6.06
C ASN A 155 -7.58 8.06 -7.48
N TYR A 156 -8.34 6.97 -7.60
CA TYR A 156 -8.85 6.47 -8.89
C TYR A 156 -9.71 7.55 -9.56
N PHE A 157 -10.81 7.97 -8.93
CA PHE A 157 -11.74 8.94 -9.54
C PHE A 157 -11.08 10.31 -9.81
N LYS A 158 -10.13 10.76 -8.96
CA LYS A 158 -9.30 11.95 -9.23
C LYS A 158 -8.54 11.83 -10.56
N ARG A 159 -7.85 10.71 -10.78
CA ARG A 159 -7.05 10.50 -12.01
C ARG A 159 -7.93 10.48 -13.25
N PHE A 160 -9.08 9.80 -13.19
CA PHE A 160 -10.03 9.77 -14.30
C PHE A 160 -10.60 11.16 -14.60
N ALA A 161 -10.98 11.93 -13.59
CA ALA A 161 -11.44 13.31 -13.80
C ALA A 161 -10.39 14.18 -14.51
N GLY A 162 -9.10 14.04 -14.14
CA GLY A 162 -8.00 14.75 -14.80
C GLY A 162 -7.85 14.42 -16.28
N VAL A 163 -7.98 13.14 -16.66
CA VAL A 163 -7.99 12.72 -18.08
C VAL A 163 -9.13 13.39 -18.83
N VAL A 164 -10.33 13.38 -18.27
CA VAL A 164 -11.50 13.95 -18.93
C VAL A 164 -11.38 15.47 -19.10
N ASP A 165 -10.81 16.19 -18.13
CA ASP A 165 -10.55 17.63 -18.26
C ASP A 165 -9.43 17.93 -19.28
N SER A 166 -8.40 17.09 -19.38
CA SER A 166 -7.35 17.24 -20.41
C SER A 166 -7.86 17.03 -21.84
N CYS A 167 -8.83 16.13 -22.04
CA CYS A 167 -9.49 15.92 -23.34
C CYS A 167 -10.31 17.14 -23.80
N LYS A 168 -10.70 18.05 -22.90
CA LYS A 168 -11.34 19.33 -23.29
C LYS A 168 -10.36 20.32 -23.93
N TYR A 169 -9.05 20.13 -23.75
CA TYR A 169 -8.02 21.10 -24.15
C TYR A 169 -7.11 20.65 -25.31
N THR A 170 -7.10 19.36 -25.69
CA THR A 170 -6.35 18.91 -26.88
C THR A 170 -7.19 19.08 -28.16
N ASN A 171 -7.32 20.34 -28.56
CA ASN A 171 -8.09 20.77 -29.73
C ASN A 171 -7.19 20.87 -30.98
N THR A 172 -6.59 19.76 -31.43
CA THR A 172 -5.69 19.78 -32.60
C THR A 172 -5.92 18.67 -33.65
N ASN A 173 -6.93 17.80 -33.50
CA ASN A 173 -7.27 16.84 -34.56
C ASN A 173 -8.79 16.68 -34.76
N PRO A 174 -9.39 17.30 -35.79
CA PRO A 174 -10.84 17.35 -36.00
C PRO A 174 -11.52 15.98 -36.15
N SER A 175 -10.81 14.95 -36.61
CA SER A 175 -11.37 13.61 -36.85
C SER A 175 -11.42 12.72 -35.60
N ALA A 176 -10.52 12.91 -34.63
CA ALA A 176 -10.60 12.23 -33.33
C ALA A 176 -11.70 12.84 -32.44
N VAL A 177 -11.92 14.16 -32.56
CA VAL A 177 -13.06 14.83 -31.95
C VAL A 177 -14.35 14.29 -32.56
N TYR A 178 -14.46 14.11 -33.88
CA TYR A 178 -15.69 13.61 -34.48
C TYR A 178 -16.05 12.17 -34.09
N LEU A 179 -15.07 11.28 -33.95
CA LEU A 179 -15.33 9.90 -33.49
C LEU A 179 -15.70 9.84 -32.01
N LEU A 180 -15.06 10.67 -31.17
CA LEU A 180 -15.44 10.81 -29.77
C LEU A 180 -16.82 11.49 -29.66
N TRP A 181 -17.10 12.48 -30.49
CA TRP A 181 -18.34 13.26 -30.53
C TRP A 181 -19.54 12.42 -31.00
N GLU A 182 -19.41 11.61 -32.05
CA GLU A 182 -20.45 10.66 -32.48
C GLU A 182 -20.71 9.54 -31.46
N THR A 183 -19.67 9.09 -30.75
CA THR A 183 -19.82 8.05 -29.70
C THR A 183 -20.38 8.62 -28.39
N LEU A 184 -20.14 9.91 -28.12
CA LEU A 184 -20.51 10.57 -26.87
C LEU A 184 -21.83 11.38 -26.93
N PHE A 185 -22.26 11.86 -28.11
CA PHE A 185 -23.44 12.73 -28.23
C PHE A 185 -24.78 11.98 -28.44
N ARG A 186 -24.84 10.70 -28.08
CA ARG A 186 -26.08 10.06 -27.63
C ARG A 186 -26.25 10.23 -26.10
N GLY A 187 -26.52 11.46 -25.66
CA GLY A 187 -27.24 11.75 -24.41
C GLY A 187 -26.55 11.62 -23.03
N ASN A 188 -25.35 11.06 -22.88
CA ASN A 188 -24.88 10.62 -21.54
C ASN A 188 -23.59 11.25 -20.96
N VAL A 189 -22.90 12.15 -21.66
CA VAL A 189 -21.60 12.70 -21.19
C VAL A 189 -21.73 13.58 -19.95
N PHE A 190 -22.69 14.51 -19.95
CA PHE A 190 -22.92 15.40 -18.80
C PHE A 190 -23.21 14.59 -17.53
N MET A 191 -23.93 13.47 -17.67
CA MET A 191 -24.16 12.52 -16.59
C MET A 191 -22.85 11.88 -16.11
N VAL A 192 -21.98 11.39 -17.00
CA VAL A 192 -20.69 10.80 -16.61
C VAL A 192 -19.84 11.78 -15.80
N PHE A 193 -19.78 13.05 -16.19
CA PHE A 193 -19.09 14.08 -15.41
C PHE A 193 -19.71 14.32 -14.04
N PHE A 194 -21.05 14.40 -13.97
CA PHE A 194 -21.78 14.57 -12.72
C PHE A 194 -21.51 13.40 -11.77
N TRP A 195 -21.60 12.17 -12.28
CA TRP A 195 -21.34 10.94 -11.52
C TRP A 195 -19.88 10.83 -11.06
N MET A 196 -18.93 11.33 -11.85
CA MET A 196 -17.51 11.40 -11.48
C MET A 196 -17.30 12.35 -10.29
N LYS A 197 -17.90 13.54 -10.32
CA LYS A 197 -17.84 14.50 -9.21
C LYS A 197 -18.49 13.95 -7.96
N ASP A 198 -19.67 13.34 -8.08
CA ASP A 198 -20.36 12.70 -6.96
C ASP A 198 -19.53 11.54 -6.37
N ALA A 199 -18.87 10.75 -7.20
CA ALA A 199 -17.98 9.70 -6.75
C ALA A 199 -16.77 10.27 -5.99
N ILE A 200 -16.11 11.30 -6.51
CA ILE A 200 -15.00 11.99 -5.83
C ILE A 200 -15.47 12.48 -4.46
N GLU A 201 -16.58 13.20 -4.39
CA GLU A 201 -17.11 13.73 -3.13
C GLU A 201 -17.49 12.62 -2.15
N LYS A 202 -18.07 11.52 -2.61
CA LYS A 202 -18.39 10.36 -1.77
C LYS A 202 -17.13 9.73 -1.17
N PHE A 203 -16.13 9.42 -2.00
CA PHE A 203 -14.87 8.82 -1.52
C PHE A 203 -14.07 9.79 -0.64
N LYS A 204 -14.12 11.09 -0.95
CA LYS A 204 -13.50 12.13 -0.15
C LYS A 204 -14.16 12.23 1.22
N THR A 205 -15.49 12.31 1.26
CA THR A 205 -16.28 12.35 2.50
C THR A 205 -15.97 11.15 3.38
N GLU A 206 -15.93 9.95 2.79
CA GLU A 206 -15.62 8.74 3.55
C GLU A 206 -14.16 8.68 4.01
N THR A 207 -13.21 9.16 3.19
CA THR A 207 -11.80 9.30 3.59
C THR A 207 -11.65 10.25 4.78
N LEU A 208 -12.31 11.41 4.74
CA LEU A 208 -12.32 12.38 5.83
C LEU A 208 -13.01 11.83 7.09
N ARG A 209 -14.08 11.02 6.94
CA ARG A 209 -14.70 10.31 8.07
C ARG A 209 -13.73 9.33 8.72
N ILE A 210 -12.95 8.60 7.93
CA ILE A 210 -11.92 7.68 8.43
C ILE A 210 -10.78 8.45 9.12
N TYR A 211 -10.35 9.60 8.56
CA TYR A 211 -9.38 10.47 9.23
C TYR A 211 -9.92 10.98 10.57
N ASN A 212 -11.21 11.29 10.66
CA ASN A 212 -11.86 11.64 11.91
C ASN A 212 -11.85 10.50 12.94
N VAL A 213 -12.00 9.24 12.51
CA VAL A 213 -11.86 8.09 13.43
C VAL A 213 -10.44 8.03 14.00
N LEU A 214 -9.42 8.26 13.17
CA LEU A 214 -8.02 8.31 13.63
C LEU A 214 -7.77 9.51 14.55
N GLU A 215 -8.30 10.69 14.22
CA GLU A 215 -8.21 11.89 15.07
C GLU A 215 -8.82 11.64 16.45
N LEU A 216 -10.04 11.10 16.51
CA LEU A 216 -10.73 10.79 17.76
C LEU A 216 -9.96 9.74 18.56
N HIS A 217 -9.46 8.69 17.91
CA HIS A 217 -8.62 7.70 18.58
C HIS A 217 -7.34 8.32 19.14
N LEU A 218 -6.63 9.13 18.34
CA LEU A 218 -5.41 9.82 18.75
C LEU A 218 -5.67 10.84 19.87
N SER A 219 -6.87 11.42 19.95
CA SER A 219 -7.23 12.35 21.02
C SER A 219 -7.35 11.67 22.38
N ASN A 220 -7.54 10.35 22.40
CA ASN A 220 -7.84 9.57 23.60
C ASN A 220 -9.10 10.06 24.36
N SER A 221 -9.91 10.92 23.72
CA SER A 221 -11.07 11.57 24.35
C SER A 221 -12.23 10.62 24.65
N LEU A 222 -12.29 9.49 23.95
CA LEU A 222 -13.31 8.46 24.14
C LEU A 222 -12.94 7.40 25.19
N ALA A 223 -11.71 7.44 25.71
CA ALA A 223 -11.24 6.54 26.76
C ALA A 223 -11.47 7.18 28.13
N GLY A 224 -12.64 6.95 28.73
CA GLY A 224 -12.95 7.32 30.11
C GLY A 224 -14.45 7.46 30.36
N GLY A 225 -14.97 6.69 31.32
CA GLY A 225 -16.26 6.98 31.93
C GLY A 225 -16.18 8.27 32.76
N ASP A 226 -17.23 9.10 32.66
CA ASP A 226 -17.57 10.25 33.50
C ASP A 226 -16.43 11.21 33.90
N GLY A 227 -15.62 11.65 32.93
CA GLY A 227 -14.64 12.72 33.14
C GLY A 227 -13.44 12.74 32.18
N GLY A 228 -13.65 12.34 30.91
CA GLY A 228 -12.62 12.09 29.89
C GLY A 228 -11.47 13.10 29.84
N GLY A 229 -10.26 12.60 30.06
CA GLY A 229 -9.03 13.41 30.12
C GLY A 229 -7.77 12.54 30.06
N GLY A 230 -7.72 11.55 29.18
CA GLY A 230 -6.47 10.86 28.86
C GLY A 230 -5.58 11.74 27.98
N GLU A 231 -4.25 11.70 28.18
CA GLU A 231 -3.33 12.38 27.27
C GLU A 231 -3.50 11.88 25.83
N ALA A 232 -3.30 12.78 24.87
CA ALA A 232 -3.31 12.43 23.46
C ALA A 232 -2.27 11.34 23.13
N ARG A 233 -2.69 10.37 22.32
CA ARG A 233 -1.83 9.30 21.81
C ARG A 233 -0.88 9.83 20.75
N GLU A 234 0.31 9.26 20.73
CA GLU A 234 1.32 9.42 19.70
C GLU A 234 1.23 8.34 18.61
N TYR A 235 0.70 7.16 18.95
CA TYR A 235 0.58 5.99 18.06
C TYR A 235 -0.72 5.20 18.29
N LEU A 236 -1.09 4.39 17.29
CA LEU A 236 -2.40 3.74 17.24
C LEU A 236 -2.61 2.64 18.28
N VAL A 237 -1.54 1.97 18.74
CA VAL A 237 -1.65 0.77 19.59
C VAL A 237 -0.77 0.90 20.82
N GLY A 238 -1.13 0.24 21.91
CA GLY A 238 -0.37 0.22 23.17
C GLY A 238 -0.95 1.16 24.23
N GLU A 239 -0.42 1.01 25.44
CA GLU A 239 -0.84 1.77 26.63
C GLU A 239 -0.38 3.23 26.59
N GLY A 240 -1.03 4.08 27.40
CA GLY A 240 -0.72 5.50 27.51
C GLY A 240 -0.76 6.20 26.15
N ARG A 241 0.38 6.77 25.76
CA ARG A 241 0.55 7.47 24.47
C ARG A 241 0.67 6.51 23.27
N GLY A 242 0.68 5.20 23.49
CA GLY A 242 0.88 4.19 22.45
C GLY A 242 2.35 3.98 22.11
N LYS A 243 2.62 2.94 21.31
CA LYS A 243 3.93 2.56 20.79
C LYS A 243 3.86 2.42 19.28
N TYR A 244 4.85 2.98 18.57
CA TYR A 244 4.99 2.83 17.13
C TYR A 244 4.99 1.35 16.74
N SER A 245 4.20 1.02 15.72
CA SER A 245 4.00 -0.37 15.33
C SER A 245 3.65 -0.53 13.86
N ILE A 246 3.53 -1.78 13.41
CA ILE A 246 3.05 -2.07 12.05
C ILE A 246 1.64 -1.54 11.76
N ALA A 247 0.81 -1.28 12.77
CA ALA A 247 -0.48 -0.61 12.56
C ALA A 247 -0.28 0.82 12.05
N ASP A 248 0.70 1.54 12.62
CA ASP A 248 1.04 2.89 12.19
C ASP A 248 1.64 2.89 10.78
N ILE A 249 2.61 2.00 10.52
CA ILE A 249 3.22 1.83 9.18
C ILE A 249 2.16 1.54 8.12
N ASN A 250 1.21 0.65 8.43
CA ASN A 250 0.15 0.24 7.51
C ASN A 250 -0.72 1.44 7.06
N ALA A 251 -1.13 2.28 8.00
CA ALA A 251 -1.94 3.46 7.69
C ALA A 251 -1.11 4.59 7.07
N TYR A 252 0.08 4.86 7.63
CA TYR A 252 0.91 6.01 7.26
C TYR A 252 1.30 6.00 5.78
N ALA A 253 1.67 4.83 5.25
CA ALA A 253 2.11 4.68 3.87
C ALA A 253 1.09 5.17 2.83
N TRP A 254 -0.19 5.19 3.21
CA TRP A 254 -1.27 5.78 2.42
C TRP A 254 -1.59 7.21 2.83
N ILE A 255 -1.78 7.48 4.12
CA ILE A 255 -2.23 8.79 4.63
C ILE A 255 -1.25 9.89 4.25
N ARG A 256 0.07 9.62 4.27
CA ARG A 256 1.09 10.62 3.91
C ARG A 256 0.89 11.25 2.52
N ALA A 257 0.21 10.56 1.61
CA ALA A 257 -0.06 11.02 0.27
C ALA A 257 -1.29 11.93 0.17
N TRP A 258 -1.91 12.35 1.28
CA TRP A 258 -3.12 13.18 1.29
C TRP A 258 -2.97 14.47 0.46
N LYS A 259 -1.79 15.13 0.49
CA LYS A 259 -1.49 16.31 -0.35
C LYS A 259 -1.54 16.02 -1.85
N ARG A 260 -1.29 14.77 -2.24
CA ARG A 260 -1.38 14.31 -3.64
C ARG A 260 -2.81 13.94 -4.03
N MET A 261 -3.79 14.08 -3.14
CA MET A 261 -5.20 13.78 -3.37
C MET A 261 -6.00 15.06 -3.64
N THR A 262 -7.32 15.05 -3.43
CA THR A 262 -8.20 16.23 -3.53
C THR A 262 -8.59 16.80 -2.16
N ILE A 263 -7.86 16.40 -1.11
CA ILE A 263 -8.04 16.89 0.26
C ILE A 263 -7.28 18.21 0.41
N THR A 264 -7.95 19.25 0.88
CA THR A 264 -7.37 20.60 1.05
C THR A 264 -6.66 20.75 2.40
N GLU A 265 -5.81 21.79 2.53
CA GLU A 265 -5.20 22.15 3.81
C GLU A 265 -6.25 22.52 4.87
N GLU A 266 -7.37 23.15 4.48
CA GLU A 266 -8.49 23.47 5.37
C GLU A 266 -9.13 22.19 5.93
N GLU A 267 -9.41 21.22 5.07
CA GLU A 267 -10.01 19.95 5.47
C GLU A 267 -9.07 19.14 6.36
N MET A 268 -7.78 19.08 6.01
CA MET A 268 -6.77 18.42 6.83
C MET A 268 -6.51 19.17 8.13
N GLY A 269 -6.72 20.49 8.16
CA GLY A 269 -6.61 21.34 9.35
C GLY A 269 -7.58 20.97 10.47
N ARG A 270 -8.65 20.23 10.15
CA ARG A 270 -9.61 19.68 11.12
C ARG A 270 -9.04 18.51 11.93
N PHE A 271 -7.89 17.96 11.54
CA PHE A 271 -7.27 16.78 12.17
C PHE A 271 -5.86 17.09 12.69
N PRO A 272 -5.70 17.99 13.66
CA PRO A 272 -4.39 18.41 14.16
C PRO A 272 -3.58 17.27 14.81
N LEU A 273 -4.23 16.28 15.45
CA LEU A 273 -3.53 15.14 16.03
C LEU A 273 -3.04 14.17 14.95
N LEU A 274 -3.86 13.93 13.93
CA LEU A 274 -3.47 13.13 12.77
C LEU A 274 -2.29 13.78 12.03
N ARG A 275 -2.30 15.11 11.84
CA ARG A 275 -1.16 15.83 11.24
C ARG A 275 0.13 15.61 12.05
N ARG A 276 0.08 15.79 13.38
CA ARG A 276 1.22 15.52 14.26
C ARG A 276 1.67 14.06 14.21
N TRP A 277 0.74 13.12 14.07
CA TRP A 277 1.05 11.70 13.89
C TRP A 277 1.78 11.43 12.56
N ILE A 278 1.36 12.07 11.45
CA ILE A 278 2.07 11.99 10.16
C ILE A 278 3.49 12.55 10.30
N GLU A 279 3.62 13.77 10.83
CA GLU A 279 4.89 14.48 10.98
C GLU A 279 5.88 13.65 11.81
N ARG A 280 5.45 13.14 12.97
CA ARG A 280 6.28 12.28 13.84
C ARG A 280 6.77 11.01 13.15
N ILE A 281 5.94 10.39 12.30
CA ILE A 281 6.35 9.18 11.57
C ILE A 281 7.29 9.54 10.42
N GLU A 282 7.06 10.66 9.75
CA GLU A 282 7.91 11.13 8.63
C GLU A 282 9.33 11.50 9.08
N GLU A 283 9.51 11.95 10.32
CA GLU A 283 10.82 12.23 10.93
C GLU A 283 11.70 10.99 11.13
N ARG A 284 11.14 9.78 11.04
CA ARG A 284 11.90 8.53 11.25
C ARG A 284 12.81 8.26 10.04
N PRO A 285 14.14 8.08 10.22
CA PRO A 285 15.05 7.89 9.08
C PRO A 285 14.73 6.67 8.22
N ALA A 286 14.29 5.56 8.83
CA ALA A 286 13.88 4.36 8.11
C ALA A 286 12.62 4.57 7.27
N VAL A 287 11.67 5.38 7.77
CA VAL A 287 10.49 5.79 7.00
C VAL A 287 10.91 6.60 5.77
N GLY A 288 11.83 7.56 5.93
CA GLY A 288 12.39 8.34 4.83
C GLY A 288 13.01 7.47 3.74
N ARG A 289 13.82 6.47 4.10
CA ARG A 289 14.37 5.48 3.14
C ARG A 289 13.27 4.64 2.49
N GLY A 290 12.34 4.13 3.31
CA GLY A 290 11.25 3.27 2.85
C GLY A 290 10.27 3.92 1.88
N VAL A 291 10.14 5.25 1.90
CA VAL A 291 9.29 6.00 0.94
C VAL A 291 10.07 6.73 -0.14
N GLY A 292 11.40 6.68 -0.08
CA GLY A 292 12.32 7.40 -0.96
C GLY A 292 12.58 6.69 -2.29
N GLU A 293 13.63 7.16 -2.97
CA GLU A 293 13.97 6.77 -4.35
C GLU A 293 14.62 5.39 -4.47
N GLY A 294 15.04 4.75 -3.37
CA GLY A 294 15.66 3.41 -3.40
C GLY A 294 14.78 2.28 -3.95
N TYR A 295 13.50 2.57 -4.19
CA TYR A 295 12.52 1.67 -4.81
C TYR A 295 11.86 2.28 -6.05
N ASP A 296 12.44 3.35 -6.57
CA ASP A 296 12.01 3.98 -7.81
C ASP A 296 12.69 3.29 -8.99
N GLU A 297 11.89 2.84 -9.94
CA GLU A 297 12.35 2.13 -11.14
C GLU A 297 13.03 3.02 -12.16
N GLU A 298 12.79 4.33 -12.14
CA GLU A 298 13.51 5.30 -12.98
C GLU A 298 14.92 5.54 -12.44
N VAL A 299 15.08 5.51 -11.12
CA VAL A 299 16.38 5.67 -10.44
C VAL A 299 17.16 4.36 -10.44
N HIS A 300 16.47 3.23 -10.29
CA HIS A 300 17.05 1.89 -10.18
C HIS A 300 16.52 0.91 -11.24
N PRO A 301 16.75 1.18 -12.54
CA PRO A 301 16.28 0.31 -13.63
C PRO A 301 16.90 -1.10 -13.56
N GLU A 302 18.07 -1.26 -12.93
CA GLU A 302 18.72 -2.56 -12.69
C GLU A 302 17.95 -3.47 -11.73
N LEU A 303 16.99 -2.93 -10.97
CA LEU A 303 16.14 -3.71 -10.09
C LEU A 303 14.90 -4.27 -10.81
N LEU A 304 14.54 -3.76 -11.99
CA LEU A 304 13.41 -4.26 -12.79
C LEU A 304 13.63 -5.73 -13.22
N LEU A 305 12.56 -6.53 -13.22
CA LEU A 305 12.60 -7.93 -13.67
C LEU A 305 12.53 -8.08 -15.18
N SER A 306 11.68 -7.30 -15.85
CA SER A 306 11.58 -7.24 -17.30
C SER A 306 12.31 -5.99 -17.78
N SER A 307 13.45 -6.16 -18.45
CA SER A 307 14.20 -5.04 -19.06
C SER A 307 13.68 -4.66 -20.45
N THR A 308 12.40 -4.89 -20.74
CA THR A 308 11.85 -4.61 -22.06
C THR A 308 11.70 -3.10 -22.25
N GLY A 309 12.74 -2.51 -22.83
CA GLY A 309 12.83 -1.22 -23.53
C GLY A 309 11.73 -0.20 -23.26
N ARG A 310 12.02 0.76 -22.38
CA ARG A 310 11.53 2.13 -22.55
C ARG A 310 12.51 2.81 -23.52
N ASP A 311 12.35 2.54 -24.81
CA ASP A 311 12.90 3.38 -25.88
C ASP A 311 11.90 4.50 -26.21
#